data_AF-A0A1N6I926-F1
#
_entry.id   AF-A0A1N6I926-F1
#
_cell.length_a   1.000
_cell.length_b   1.000
_cell.length_c   1.000
_cell.angle_alpha   90.00
_cell.angle_beta   90.00
_cell.angle_gamma   90.00
#
_symmetry.space_group_name_H-M   'P 1'
#
loop_
_entity.id
_entity.type
_entity.pdbx_description
1 polymer ?
#
loop_
_entity_poly.entity_id
_entity_poly.type
_entity_poly.pdbx_seq_one_letter_code
_entity_poly.pdbx_strand_id
1 'polypeptide(L)'
;MEDQWCEELLSDPSGNGLKVVKDRIASIRFEVKRKMDQGLASDEFSEAKSILEALESADEIATDYWKNIHQSSHSMENMICL
;
A
#
# COMPACT_ATOMS: atom_id res chain seq x y z
N MET A 1 -16.80 -8.86 -8.96
CA MET A 1 -16.81 -7.93 -7.80
C MET A 1 -15.38 -7.48 -7.50
N GLU A 2 -14.53 -7.35 -8.53
CA GLU A 2 -13.07 -7.16 -8.36
C GLU A 2 -12.64 -5.71 -8.66
N ASP A 3 -13.46 -4.91 -9.35
CA ASP A 3 -13.05 -3.55 -9.80
C ASP A 3 -13.47 -2.40 -8.87
N GLN A 4 -14.39 -2.64 -7.94
CA GLN A 4 -15.00 -1.56 -7.13
C GLN A 4 -13.99 -0.88 -6.18
N TRP A 5 -13.01 -1.64 -5.69
CA TRP A 5 -11.95 -1.13 -4.81
C TRP A 5 -10.96 -0.24 -5.55
N CYS A 6 -10.68 -0.55 -6.82
CA CYS A 6 -9.82 0.27 -7.67
C CYS A 6 -10.51 1.59 -8.00
N GLU A 7 -11.80 1.57 -8.34
CA GLU A 7 -12.56 2.79 -8.61
C GLU A 7 -12.68 3.69 -7.38
N GLU A 8 -12.89 3.14 -6.18
CA GLU A 8 -12.93 3.94 -4.94
C GLU A 8 -11.57 4.58 -4.61
N LEU A 9 -10.46 3.87 -4.84
CA LEU A 9 -9.11 4.45 -4.67
C LEU A 9 -8.76 5.47 -5.77
N LEU A 10 -9.31 5.33 -6.97
CA LEU A 10 -9.13 6.28 -8.09
C LEU A 10 -10.00 7.53 -7.93
N SER A 11 -11.12 7.41 -7.22
CA SER A 11 -12.09 8.48 -7.01
C SER A 11 -11.80 9.34 -5.77
N ASP A 12 -10.75 9.03 -5.00
CA ASP A 12 -10.33 9.79 -3.81
C ASP A 12 -9.05 10.63 -4.07
N PRO A 13 -9.17 11.86 -4.62
CA PRO A 13 -8.04 12.76 -4.82
C PRO A 13 -7.41 13.26 -3.50
N SER A 14 -8.06 13.02 -2.34
CA SER A 14 -7.51 13.39 -1.04
C SER A 14 -6.48 12.40 -0.51
N GLY A 15 -6.48 11.16 -1.03
CA GLY A 15 -5.55 10.11 -0.59
C GLY A 15 -5.86 9.43 0.72
N ASN A 16 -6.99 9.76 1.33
CA ASN A 16 -7.37 9.21 2.63
C ASN A 16 -7.62 7.70 2.54
N GLY A 17 -8.22 7.21 1.46
CA GLY A 17 -8.41 5.78 1.21
C GLY A 17 -7.08 5.02 1.14
N LEU A 18 -6.09 5.59 0.43
CA LEU A 18 -4.77 4.98 0.32
C LEU A 18 -4.02 5.00 1.66
N LYS A 19 -4.16 6.06 2.44
CA LYS A 19 -3.59 6.16 3.78
C LYS A 19 -4.09 5.04 4.70
N VAL A 20 -5.40 4.76 4.70
CA VAL A 20 -5.99 3.66 5.50
C VAL A 20 -5.40 2.32 5.10
N VAL A 21 -5.21 2.08 3.80
CA VAL A 21 -4.59 0.85 3.30
C VAL A 21 -3.13 0.74 3.77
N LYS A 22 -2.34 1.82 3.65
CA LYS A 22 -0.95 1.85 4.12
C LYS A 22 -0.82 1.65 5.63
N ASP A 23 -1.69 2.27 6.43
CA ASP A 23 -1.72 2.11 7.88
C ASP A 23 -2.02 0.65 8.26
N ARG A 24 -2.94 0.00 7.53
CA ARG A 24 -3.27 -1.41 7.75
C ARG A 24 -2.13 -2.36 7.36
N ILE A 25 -1.45 -2.10 6.24
CA ILE A 25 -0.25 -2.83 5.83
C ILE A 25 0.83 -2.71 6.91
N ALA A 26 1.09 -1.50 7.41
CA ALA A 26 2.08 -1.24 8.45
C ALA A 26 1.75 -1.98 9.77
N SER A 27 0.48 -2.00 10.17
CA SER A 27 0.02 -2.72 11.36
C SER A 27 0.23 -4.24 11.24
N ILE A 28 -0.14 -4.84 10.10
CA ILE A 28 0.06 -6.28 9.89
C ILE A 28 1.55 -6.61 9.83
N ARG A 29 2.36 -5.79 9.15
CA ARG A 29 3.82 -5.95 9.08
C ARG A 29 4.46 -5.93 10.47
N PHE A 30 4.01 -5.03 11.34
CA PHE A 30 4.48 -4.97 12.73
C PHE A 30 4.15 -6.26 13.49
N GLU A 31 2.92 -6.75 13.39
CA GLU A 31 2.50 -7.98 14.06
C GLU A 31 3.26 -9.22 13.57
N VAL A 32 3.50 -9.32 12.26
CA VAL A 32 4.28 -10.43 11.68
C VAL A 32 5.72 -10.39 12.18
N LYS A 33 6.38 -9.23 12.16
CA LYS A 33 7.74 -9.06 12.71
C LYS A 33 7.79 -9.40 14.20
N ARG A 34 6.82 -8.91 14.97
CA ARG A 34 6.71 -9.20 16.41
C ARG A 34 6.60 -10.70 16.68
N LYS A 35 5.83 -11.45 15.88
CA LYS A 35 5.75 -12.91 15.99
C LYS A 35 7.06 -13.60 15.62
N MET A 36 7.74 -13.15 14.57
CA MET A 36 9.04 -13.67 14.19
C MET A 36 10.09 -13.46 15.30
N ASP A 37 10.09 -12.28 15.93
CA ASP A 37 10.99 -11.94 17.03
C ASP A 37 10.74 -12.77 18.30
N GLN A 38 9.52 -13.27 18.48
CA GLN A 38 9.15 -14.17 19.60
C GLN A 38 9.65 -15.61 19.41
N GLY A 39 10.19 -15.94 18.24
CA GLY A 39 10.65 -17.29 17.89
C GLY A 39 9.49 -18.12 17.34
N LEU A 40 9.52 -18.31 16.02
CA LEU A 40 8.58 -19.18 15.30
C LEU A 40 9.23 -20.53 15.00
N ALA A 41 8.39 -21.55 14.79
CA ALA A 41 8.85 -22.79 14.18
C ALA A 41 9.34 -22.55 12.74
N SER A 42 10.16 -23.44 12.20
CA SER A 42 10.82 -23.21 10.91
C SER A 42 9.85 -23.06 9.73
N ASP A 43 8.73 -23.77 9.77
CA ASP A 43 7.63 -23.71 8.82
C ASP A 43 6.85 -22.39 8.95
N GLU A 44 6.50 -22.00 10.17
CA GLU A 44 5.84 -20.72 10.48
C GLU A 44 6.71 -19.51 10.14
N PHE A 45 8.04 -19.63 10.29
CA PHE A 45 8.99 -18.58 9.91
C PHE A 45 9.03 -18.38 8.40
N SER A 46 8.99 -19.46 7.63
CA SER A 46 8.95 -19.40 6.16
C SER A 46 7.65 -18.74 5.68
N GLU A 47 6.53 -19.08 6.29
CA GLU A 47 5.24 -18.46 6.00
C GLU A 47 5.23 -16.96 6.37
N ALA A 48 5.70 -16.63 7.57
CA ALA A 48 5.81 -15.24 8.04
C ALA A 48 6.70 -14.40 7.11
N LYS A 49 7.78 -14.98 6.58
CA LYS A 49 8.64 -14.33 5.60
C LYS A 49 7.91 -14.06 4.28
N SER A 50 7.16 -15.03 3.76
CA SER A 50 6.38 -14.86 2.54
C SER A 50 5.30 -13.77 2.71
N ILE A 51 4.66 -13.72 3.88
CA ILE A 51 3.70 -12.66 4.21
C ILE A 51 4.38 -11.29 4.25
N LEU A 52 5.60 -11.19 4.81
CA LEU A 52 6.35 -9.92 4.80
C LEU A 52 6.67 -9.45 3.39
N GLU A 53 7.15 -10.34 2.52
CA GLU A 53 7.46 -10.02 1.12
C GLU A 53 6.21 -9.51 0.39
N ALA A 54 5.04 -10.15 0.59
CA ALA A 54 3.78 -9.71 0.01
C ALA A 54 3.34 -8.32 0.53
N LEU A 55 3.54 -8.04 1.82
CA LEU A 55 3.24 -6.74 2.42
C LEU A 55 4.20 -5.63 1.97
N GLU A 56 5.44 -5.97 1.61
CA GLU A 56 6.40 -5.04 1.02
C GLU A 56 5.99 -4.70 -0.42
N SER A 57 5.67 -5.71 -1.24
CA SER A 57 5.15 -5.48 -2.60
C SER A 57 3.87 -4.65 -2.61
N ALA A 58 2.94 -4.89 -1.68
CA ALA A 58 1.71 -4.10 -1.59
C ALA A 58 1.97 -2.62 -1.24
N ASP A 59 2.97 -2.33 -0.39
CA ASP A 59 3.33 -0.96 0.01
C ASP A 59 4.08 -0.21 -1.10
N GLU A 60 4.89 -0.93 -1.90
CA GLU A 60 5.51 -0.40 -3.12
C GLU A 60 4.44 0.00 -4.13
N ILE A 61 3.49 -0.90 -4.43
CA ILE A 61 2.37 -0.62 -5.35
C ILE A 61 1.55 0.58 -4.86
N ALA A 62 1.22 0.63 -3.57
CA ALA A 62 0.49 1.75 -2.98
C ALA A 62 1.28 3.07 -3.11
N THR A 63 2.60 3.02 -2.90
CA THR A 63 3.47 4.20 -3.00
C THR A 63 3.60 4.70 -4.43
N ASP A 64 3.71 3.81 -5.41
CA ASP A 64 3.79 4.20 -6.82
C ASP A 64 2.45 4.70 -7.34
N TYR A 65 1.35 4.12 -6.87
CA TYR A 65 0.00 4.64 -7.11
C TYR A 65 -0.17 6.08 -6.59
N TRP A 66 0.30 6.36 -5.36
CA TRP A 66 0.32 7.73 -4.80
C TRP A 66 1.07 8.73 -5.69
N LYS A 67 2.30 8.36 -6.08
CA LYS A 67 3.14 9.20 -6.94
C LYS A 67 2.46 9.48 -8.29
N ASN A 68 1.85 8.47 -8.90
CA ASN A 68 1.15 8.61 -10.17
C ASN A 68 -0.03 9.56 -10.07
N ILE A 69 -0.87 9.48 -9.02
CA ILE A 69 -1.97 10.43 -8.81
C ILE A 69 -1.44 11.86 -8.65
N HIS A 70 -0.38 12.06 -7.87
CA HIS A 70 0.13 13.41 -7.56
C HIS A 70 0.92 14.03 -8.72
N GLN A 71 1.56 13.22 -9.57
CA GLN A 71 2.20 13.71 -10.80
C GLN A 71 1.17 14.07 -11.87
N SER A 72 0.04 13.35 -11.94
CA SER A 72 -1.07 13.65 -12.87
C SER A 72 -1.69 15.02 -12.62
N SER A 73 -1.83 15.41 -11.34
CA SER A 73 -2.40 16.70 -10.92
C SER A 73 -1.49 17.89 -11.27
N HIS A 74 -0.16 17.73 -11.24
CA HIS A 74 0.78 18.79 -11.64
C HIS A 74 0.89 19.00 -13.15
N SER A 75 0.46 18.04 -13.97
CA SER A 75 0.47 18.19 -15.43
C SER A 75 -0.72 19.00 -15.96
N MET A 76 -1.84 19.09 -15.22
CA MET A 76 -3.01 19.87 -15.64
C MET A 76 -2.96 21.35 -15.20
N GLU A 77 -2.25 21.69 -14.13
CA GLU A 77 -2.10 23.10 -13.70
C GLU A 77 -1.23 23.92 -14.67
N ASN A 78 -0.33 23.29 -15.43
CA ASN A 78 0.48 23.96 -16.45
C ASN A 78 -0.24 24.19 -17.79
N MET A 79 -1.50 23.78 -17.93
CA MET A 79 -2.28 23.93 -19.17
C MET A 79 -3.43 24.94 -19.07
N ILE A 80 -3.44 25.77 -18.02
CA ILE A 80 -4.44 26.85 -17.82
C ILE A 80 -3.80 28.25 -17.95
N CYS A 81 -2.49 28.36 -18.22
CA CYS A 81 -1.78 29.65 -18.32
C CYS A 81 -1.18 29.97 -19.71
N LEU A 82 -1.83 29.57 -20.81
CA LEU A 82 -1.52 30.11 -22.15
C LEU A 82 -2.78 30.62 -22.86
#